data_AF-A0AAU9LF05-F1
#
_entry.id   AF-A0AAU9LF05-F1
#
_cell.length_a   1.000
_cell.length_b   1.000
_cell.length_c   1.000
_cell.angle_alpha   90.00
_cell.angle_beta   90.00
_cell.angle_gamma   90.00
#
_symmetry.space_group_name_H-M   'P 1'
#
loop_
_entity.id
_entity.type
_entity.pdbx_description
1 polymer ?
#
loop_
_entity_poly.entity_id
_entity_poly.type
_entity_poly.pdbx_seq_one_letter_code
_entity_poly.pdbx_strand_id
1 'polypeptide(L)'
;MGRLLHTFRTTITASQSMKLFTARKDPKRSLPEHFLYLAAVCNACGGGAEAQVLDNIVRYASSELSTVLMAKYNNGRYGRLRQVEELAHFAQAVET
;
A
#
# COMPACT_ATOMS: atom_id res chain seq x y z
N MET A 1 3.11 -0.71 25.93
CA MET A 1 3.85 -0.78 24.65
C MET A 1 3.77 0.48 23.77
N GLY A 2 3.03 1.55 24.12
CA GLY A 2 2.88 2.71 23.22
C GLY A 2 4.07 3.68 23.14
N ARG A 3 4.87 3.82 24.21
CA ARG A 3 5.94 4.85 24.28
C ARG A 3 7.19 4.46 23.49
N LEU A 4 7.54 3.17 23.49
CA LEU A 4 8.73 2.64 22.79
C LEU A 4 8.58 2.71 21.26
N LEU A 5 7.39 2.37 20.75
CA LEU A 5 7.08 2.46 19.31
C LEU A 5 7.10 3.90 18.80
N HIS A 6 6.74 4.88 19.63
CA HIS A 6 6.79 6.30 19.24
C HIS A 6 8.25 6.78 19.14
N THR A 7 9.11 6.44 20.10
CA THR A 7 10.53 6.84 20.09
C THR A 7 11.30 6.29 18.89
N PHE A 8 10.99 5.07 18.45
CA PHE A 8 11.63 4.44 17.29
C PHE A 8 10.87 4.65 15.98
N ARG A 9 9.79 5.43 16.00
CA ARG A 9 9.01 5.70 14.80
C ARG A 9 9.84 6.58 13.87
N THR A 10 10.22 6.02 12.72
CA THR A 10 10.77 6.81 11.63
C THR A 10 9.64 7.66 11.06
N THR A 11 9.81 8.99 11.11
CA THR A 11 8.89 9.94 10.49
C THR A 11 9.52 10.52 9.23
N ILE A 12 8.72 10.65 8.19
CA ILE A 12 9.11 11.29 6.93
C ILE A 12 8.13 12.41 6.60
N THR A 13 8.59 13.40 5.85
CA THR A 13 7.72 14.47 5.39
C THR A 13 6.77 13.98 4.29
N ALA A 14 5.69 14.73 4.05
CA ALA A 14 4.79 14.49 2.91
C ALA A 14 5.52 14.51 1.56
N SER A 15 6.54 15.36 1.41
CA SER A 15 7.34 15.42 0.17
C SER A 15 8.25 14.20 0.00
N GLN A 16 8.80 13.66 1.09
CA GLN A 16 9.59 12.43 1.08
C GLN A 16 8.70 11.21 0.81
N SER A 17 7.52 11.13 1.43
CA SER A 17 6.58 10.03 1.18
C SER A 17 6.09 10.02 -0.26
N MET A 18 5.79 11.18 -0.84
CA MET A 18 5.41 11.28 -2.25
C MET A 18 6.50 10.74 -3.18
N LYS A 19 7.77 11.08 -2.93
CA LYS A 19 8.90 10.52 -3.69
C LYS A 19 8.93 8.99 -3.61
N LEU A 20 8.69 8.42 -2.43
CA LEU A 20 8.66 6.97 -2.22
C LEU A 20 7.46 6.29 -2.89
N PHE A 21 6.27 6.93 -2.89
CA PHE A 21 5.08 6.43 -3.59
C PHE A 21 5.21 6.46 -5.11
N THR A 22 5.95 7.42 -5.66
CA THR A 22 6.17 7.53 -7.11
C THR A 22 7.34 6.68 -7.62
N ALA A 23 8.18 6.16 -6.71
CA ALA A 23 9.27 5.28 -7.07
C ALA A 23 8.75 4.04 -7.80
N ARG A 24 9.53 3.52 -8.76
CA ARG A 24 9.16 2.31 -9.47
C ARG A 24 9.20 1.10 -8.53
N LYS A 25 8.18 0.24 -8.60
CA LYS A 25 8.19 -1.07 -7.94
C LYS A 25 9.38 -1.90 -8.48
N ASP A 26 10.08 -2.56 -7.57
CA ASP A 26 11.10 -3.53 -7.92
C ASP A 26 10.46 -4.73 -8.66
N PRO A 27 10.96 -5.12 -9.84
CA PRO A 27 10.34 -6.17 -10.65
C PRO A 27 10.39 -7.55 -9.99
N LYS A 28 11.32 -7.79 -9.05
CA LYS A 28 11.45 -9.06 -8.31
C LYS A 28 10.54 -9.13 -7.10
N ARG A 29 9.96 -8.00 -6.68
CA ARG A 29 9.09 -7.91 -5.51
C ARG A 29 7.66 -8.33 -5.88
N SER A 30 7.06 -9.23 -5.12
CA SER A 30 5.64 -9.57 -5.25
C SER A 30 4.73 -8.39 -4.88
N LEU A 31 3.46 -8.43 -5.29
CA LEU A 31 2.49 -7.39 -4.90
C LEU A 31 2.31 -7.29 -3.37
N PRO A 32 2.20 -8.38 -2.60
CA PRO A 32 2.12 -8.34 -1.14
C PRO A 32 3.36 -7.74 -0.48
N GLU A 33 4.56 -8.08 -0.94
CA GLU A 33 5.79 -7.46 -0.43
C GLU A 33 5.85 -5.97 -0.77
N HIS A 34 5.34 -5.58 -1.95
CA HIS A 34 5.24 -4.17 -2.32
C HIS A 34 4.24 -3.43 -1.43
N PHE A 35 3.11 -4.05 -1.08
CA PHE A 35 2.17 -3.51 -0.10
C PHE A 35 2.84 -3.24 1.26
N LEU A 36 3.65 -4.17 1.79
CA LEU A 36 4.34 -3.96 3.07
C LEU A 36 5.25 -2.73 3.05
N TYR A 37 5.96 -2.51 1.95
CA TYR A 37 6.75 -1.30 1.73
C TYR A 37 5.87 -0.03 1.75
N LEU A 38 4.78 -0.02 0.99
CA LEU A 38 3.86 1.12 0.90
C LEU A 38 3.16 1.41 2.25
N ALA A 39 2.80 0.38 3.00
CA ALA A 39 2.23 0.50 4.33
C ALA A 39 3.23 1.15 5.31
N ALA A 40 4.51 0.76 5.24
CA ALA A 40 5.57 1.42 6.02
C ALA A 40 5.71 2.91 5.67
N VAL A 41 5.67 3.26 4.37
CA VAL A 41 5.71 4.65 3.91
C VAL A 41 4.49 5.45 4.40
N CYS A 42 3.29 4.86 4.28
CA CYS A 42 2.04 5.46 4.76
C CYS A 42 2.11 5.76 6.27
N ASN A 43 2.54 4.79 7.07
CA ASN A 43 2.67 4.94 8.52
C ASN A 43 3.74 5.96 8.92
N ALA A 44 4.88 5.98 8.21
CA ALA A 44 5.98 6.92 8.45
C ALA A 44 5.59 8.38 8.15
N CYS A 45 4.66 8.60 7.21
CA CYS A 45 4.15 9.93 6.86
C CYS A 45 3.02 10.44 7.78
N GLY A 46 2.62 9.68 8.80
CA GLY A 46 1.52 10.05 9.69
C GLY A 46 0.25 9.22 9.54
N GLY A 47 0.21 8.28 8.59
CA GLY A 47 -1.02 7.61 8.16
C GLY A 47 -1.82 8.48 7.18
N GLY A 48 -3.02 8.03 6.80
CA GLY A 48 -3.93 8.81 5.95
C GLY A 48 -3.64 8.75 4.44
N ALA A 49 -2.60 7.99 4.03
CA ALA A 49 -2.21 7.82 2.64
C ALA A 49 -2.70 6.50 2.02
N GLU A 50 -3.78 5.89 2.55
CA GLU A 50 -4.28 4.59 2.09
C GLU A 50 -4.73 4.62 0.63
N ALA A 51 -5.21 5.77 0.15
CA ALA A 51 -5.56 5.96 -1.25
C ALA A 51 -4.32 5.84 -2.17
N GLN A 52 -3.18 6.41 -1.76
CA GLN A 52 -1.92 6.26 -2.51
C GLN A 52 -1.38 4.83 -2.48
N VAL A 53 -1.62 4.09 -1.39
CA VAL A 53 -1.28 2.66 -1.31
C VAL A 53 -2.13 1.87 -2.29
N LEU A 54 -3.45 2.09 -2.32
CA LEU A 54 -4.36 1.45 -3.27
C LEU A 54 -3.98 1.75 -4.72
N ASP A 55 -3.76 3.01 -5.05
CA ASP A 55 -3.34 3.45 -6.39
C ASP A 55 -2.09 2.70 -6.86
N ASN A 56 -1.09 2.57 -6.00
CA ASN A 56 0.13 1.82 -6.32
C ASN A 56 -0.13 0.33 -6.54
N ILE A 57 -0.97 -0.30 -5.72
CA ILE A 57 -1.31 -1.72 -5.90
C ILE A 57 -2.04 -1.94 -7.22
N VAL A 58 -3.01 -1.08 -7.54
CA VAL A 58 -3.75 -1.17 -8.81
C VAL A 58 -2.84 -0.89 -10.00
N ARG A 59 -1.96 0.11 -9.92
CA ARG A 59 -0.99 0.46 -10.97
C ARG A 59 -0.05 -0.69 -11.35
N TYR A 60 0.28 -1.56 -10.38
CA TYR A 60 1.23 -2.64 -10.58
C TYR A 60 0.60 -4.03 -10.71
N ALA A 61 -0.73 -4.12 -10.63
CA ALA A 61 -1.46 -5.31 -11.05
C ALA A 61 -1.60 -5.35 -12.57
N SER A 62 -1.98 -6.49 -13.12
CA SER A 62 -2.33 -6.62 -14.54
C SER A 62 -3.48 -5.68 -14.93
N SER A 63 -3.54 -5.34 -16.23
CA SER A 63 -4.60 -4.46 -16.76
C SER A 63 -6.00 -5.03 -16.52
N GLU A 64 -6.16 -6.36 -16.54
CA GLU A 64 -7.44 -7.03 -16.31
C GLU A 64 -7.81 -7.00 -14.82
N LEU A 65 -6.83 -7.18 -13.93
CA LEU A 65 -7.07 -7.15 -12.48
C LEU A 65 -7.31 -5.76 -11.94
N SER A 66 -6.76 -4.72 -12.57
CA SER A 66 -6.94 -3.33 -12.14
C SER A 66 -8.42 -2.97 -11.94
N THR A 67 -9.27 -3.34 -12.90
CA THR A 67 -10.73 -3.12 -12.83
C THR A 67 -11.38 -3.93 -11.71
N VAL A 68 -10.95 -5.19 -11.52
CA VAL A 68 -11.47 -6.08 -10.47
C VAL A 68 -11.11 -5.56 -9.08
N LEU A 69 -9.87 -5.09 -8.88
CA LEU A 69 -9.40 -4.54 -7.61
C LEU A 69 -10.18 -3.27 -7.26
N MET A 70 -10.40 -2.38 -8.22
CA MET A 70 -11.19 -1.17 -8.02
C MET A 70 -12.66 -1.48 -7.69
N ALA A 71 -13.26 -2.49 -8.32
CA ALA A 71 -14.61 -2.92 -8.00
C ALA A 71 -14.75 -3.58 -6.62
N LYS A 72 -13.70 -4.28 -6.15
CA LYS A 72 -13.66 -4.91 -4.81
C LYS A 72 -13.33 -3.94 -3.69
N TYR A 73 -12.71 -2.80 -3.98
CA TYR A 73 -12.39 -1.81 -2.97
C TYR A 73 -13.65 -1.10 -2.45
N ASN A 74 -13.79 -1.02 -1.12
CA ASN A 74 -14.93 -0.39 -0.47
C ASN A 74 -14.44 0.79 0.37
N ASN A 75 -14.65 2.00 -0.12
CA ASN A 75 -14.17 3.23 0.52
C ASN A 75 -14.76 3.43 1.94
N GLY A 76 -15.97 2.91 2.21
CA GLY A 76 -16.65 3.01 3.50
C GLY A 76 -16.22 1.97 4.54
N ARG A 77 -15.35 1.01 4.17
CA ARG A 77 -14.90 -0.04 5.10
C ARG A 77 -13.85 0.50 6.07
N TYR A 78 -14.01 0.15 7.35
CA TYR A 78 -12.98 0.42 8.36
C TYR A 78 -11.72 -0.41 8.10
N GLY A 79 -10.54 0.18 8.33
CA GLY A 79 -9.26 -0.51 8.11
C GLY A 79 -8.87 -0.59 6.63
N ARG A 80 -8.87 0.54 5.94
CA ARG A 80 -8.55 0.64 4.49
C ARG A 80 -7.21 -0.01 4.13
N LEU A 81 -6.16 0.14 4.94
CA LEU A 81 -4.87 -0.53 4.70
C LEU A 81 -5.00 -2.06 4.67
N ARG A 82 -5.78 -2.64 5.60
CA ARG A 82 -6.02 -4.08 5.63
C ARG A 82 -6.81 -4.55 4.41
N GLN A 83 -7.73 -3.74 3.91
CA GLN A 83 -8.39 -4.06 2.65
C GLN A 83 -7.42 -4.04 1.47
N VAL A 84 -6.49 -3.07 1.42
CA VAL A 84 -5.48 -3.02 0.36
C VAL A 84 -4.49 -4.20 0.45
N GLU A 85 -4.18 -4.68 1.65
CA GLU A 85 -3.42 -5.92 1.88
C GLU A 85 -4.12 -7.14 1.24
N GLU A 86 -5.40 -7.32 1.56
CA GLU A 86 -6.22 -8.42 1.01
C GLU A 86 -6.27 -8.36 -0.52
N LEU A 87 -6.37 -7.16 -1.10
CA LEU A 87 -6.35 -6.94 -2.54
C LEU A 87 -4.99 -7.27 -3.17
N ALA A 88 -3.88 -6.94 -2.51
CA ALA A 88 -2.55 -7.27 -2.99
C ALA A 88 -2.30 -8.79 -3.00
N HIS A 89 -2.76 -9.49 -1.96
CA HIS A 89 -2.72 -10.96 -1.90
C HIS A 89 -3.61 -11.61 -2.96
N PHE A 90 -4.82 -11.08 -3.15
CA PHE A 90 -5.73 -11.55 -4.19
C PHE A 90 -5.14 -11.39 -5.59
N ALA A 91 -4.61 -10.21 -5.93
CA ALA A 91 -3.99 -9.96 -7.23
C ALA A 91 -2.86 -10.96 -7.50
N GLN A 92 -1.94 -11.11 -6.54
CA GLN A 92 -0.83 -12.06 -6.67
C GLN A 92 -1.34 -13.48 -6.89
N ALA A 93 -2.34 -13.94 -6.13
CA ALA A 93 -2.87 -15.29 -6.26
C ALA A 93 -3.58 -15.54 -7.60
N VAL A 94 -4.05 -14.51 -8.30
CA VAL A 94 -4.66 -14.64 -9.63
C VAL A 94 -3.61 -14.56 -10.75
N GLU A 95 -2.51 -13.86 -10.53
CA GLU A 95 -1.42 -13.68 -11.50
C GLU A 95 -0.37 -14.81 -11.48
N THR A 96 -0.41 -15.68 -10.47
CA THR A 96 0.53 -16.80 -10.29
C THR A 96 -0.14 -18.13 -10.58
#